data_AF-A0A3S3UQB7-F1
#
_entry.id   AF-A0A3S3UQB7-F1
#
_cell.length_a   1.000
_cell.length_b   1.000
_cell.length_c   1.000
_cell.angle_alpha   90.00
_cell.angle_beta   90.00
_cell.angle_gamma   90.00
#
_symmetry.space_group_name_H-M   'P 1'
#
loop_
_entity.id
_entity.type
_entity.pdbx_description
1 polymer ?
#
loop_
_entity_poly.entity_id
_entity_poly.type
_entity_poly.pdbx_seq_one_letter_code
_entity_poly.pdbx_strand_id
1 'polypeptide(L)'
;MRLRRLNLTRYGKFTDKAIDFGEKPPSGPDLHIVFGLNEAGKSTALSAYLDLLFGIEERSRYNFLHEYSSMRIGGRLEFEEQTLAVSRTKSRANSLHDAEGRPLSEIAISAHLVGLSRDAYSSM
;
A
#
# COMPACT_ATOMS: atom_id res chain seq x y z
N MET A 1 0.22 6.66 11.75
CA MET A 1 0.88 5.84 10.70
C MET A 1 1.27 6.74 9.54
N ARG A 2 2.48 6.57 8.99
CA ARG A 2 3.00 7.31 7.82
C ARG A 2 3.42 6.32 6.73
N LEU A 3 3.13 6.64 5.47
CA LEU A 3 3.64 5.89 4.32
C LEU A 3 5.00 6.46 3.89
N ARG A 4 6.08 5.73 4.13
CA ARG A 4 7.43 6.11 3.67
C ARG A 4 7.65 5.79 2.21
N ARG A 5 7.14 4.64 1.76
CA ARG A 5 7.33 4.16 0.38
C ARG A 5 6.18 3.28 -0.04
N LEU A 6 5.70 3.44 -1.26
CA LEU A 6 4.73 2.55 -1.91
C LEU A 6 5.42 1.80 -3.06
N ASN A 7 5.43 0.48 -3.00
CA ASN A 7 5.96 -0.40 -4.04
C ASN A 7 4.81 -0.95 -4.89
N LEU A 8 4.75 -0.52 -6.14
CA LEU A 8 3.79 -0.92 -7.16
C LEU A 8 4.44 -2.04 -8.00
N THR A 9 4.57 -3.22 -7.40
CA THR A 9 5.35 -4.35 -7.96
C THR A 9 4.64 -4.95 -9.17
N ARG A 10 3.40 -5.39 -9.00
CA ARG A 10 2.54 -5.91 -10.08
C ARG A 10 1.10 -5.55 -9.76
N TYR A 11 0.67 -4.36 -10.18
CA TYR A 11 -0.64 -3.84 -9.81
C TYR A 11 -1.17 -2.83 -10.83
N GLY A 12 -2.32 -3.13 -11.42
CA GLY A 12 -2.90 -2.32 -12.49
C GLY A 12 -1.91 -2.15 -13.64
N LYS A 13 -1.61 -0.90 -13.99
CA LYS A 13 -0.68 -0.54 -15.07
C LYS A 13 0.80 -0.56 -14.66
N PHE A 14 1.09 -0.78 -13.38
CA PHE A 14 2.45 -0.69 -12.86
C PHE A 14 3.13 -2.04 -12.85
N THR A 15 4.41 -2.04 -13.25
CA THR A 15 5.34 -3.15 -13.13
C THR A 15 6.63 -2.59 -12.54
N ASP A 16 7.00 -3.08 -11.36
CA ASP A 16 8.22 -2.75 -10.62
C ASP A 16 8.48 -1.24 -10.50
N LYS A 17 7.44 -0.49 -10.13
CA LYS A 17 7.53 0.95 -9.81
C LYS A 17 7.47 1.19 -8.32
N ALA A 18 7.99 2.33 -7.88
CA ALA A 18 7.86 2.78 -6.50
C ALA A 18 7.66 4.29 -6.44
N ILE A 19 6.93 4.73 -5.41
CA ILE A 19 6.86 6.13 -4.98
C ILE A 19 7.54 6.17 -3.62
N ASP A 20 8.66 6.88 -3.52
CA ASP A 20 9.42 7.06 -2.29
C ASP A 20 9.13 8.45 -1.73
N PHE A 21 8.56 8.50 -0.52
CA PHE A 21 8.26 9.73 0.20
C PHE A 21 9.41 10.14 1.12
N GLY A 22 10.51 9.38 1.16
CA GLY A 22 11.68 9.70 1.97
C GLY A 22 11.41 9.59 3.48
N GLU A 23 12.42 9.96 4.27
CA GLU A 23 12.32 9.99 5.73
C GLU A 23 11.49 11.17 6.20
N LYS A 24 10.79 11.00 7.33
CA LYS A 24 10.06 12.08 7.97
C LYS A 24 11.03 13.23 8.30
N PRO A 25 10.76 14.47 7.87
CA PRO A 25 11.60 15.61 8.21
C PRO A 25 11.72 15.80 9.74
N PRO A 26 12.90 16.17 10.27
CA PRO A 26 13.08 16.42 11.70
C PRO A 26 12.30 17.67 12.18
N SER A 27 11.97 18.56 11.26
CA SER A 27 11.19 19.78 11.50
C SER A 27 10.41 20.16 10.24
N GLY A 28 9.26 20.81 10.40
CA GLY A 28 8.42 21.28 9.30
C GLY A 28 7.33 20.29 8.86
N PRO A 29 6.52 20.65 7.85
CA PRO A 29 5.42 19.81 7.37
C PRO A 29 5.94 18.62 6.55
N ASP A 30 5.21 17.51 6.64
CA ASP A 30 5.45 16.25 5.92
C ASP A 30 4.38 16.06 4.81
N LEU A 31 4.28 17.05 3.92
CA LEU A 31 3.30 17.08 2.84
C LEU A 31 3.95 16.65 1.53
N HIS A 32 3.38 15.63 0.90
CA HIS A 32 3.79 15.16 -0.42
C HIS A 32 2.65 15.29 -1.42
N ILE A 33 2.95 15.79 -2.62
CA ILE A 33 2.00 15.89 -3.73
C ILE A 33 2.45 14.96 -4.85
N VAL A 34 1.62 13.97 -5.19
CA VAL A 34 1.82 13.11 -6.35
C VAL A 34 1.06 13.71 -7.53
N PHE A 35 1.79 14.31 -8.47
CA PHE A 35 1.23 14.95 -9.66
C PHE A 35 1.65 14.24 -10.94
N GLY A 36 0.89 14.47 -12.01
CA GLY A 36 1.15 13.90 -13.33
C GLY A 36 -0.04 14.07 -14.25
N LEU A 37 0.13 13.73 -15.53
CA LEU A 37 -0.93 13.81 -16.53
C LEU A 37 -2.15 12.94 -16.17
N ASN A 38 -3.28 13.20 -16.83
CA ASN A 38 -4.41 12.28 -16.79
C ASN A 38 -3.94 10.88 -17.20
N GLU A 39 -4.51 9.85 -16.57
CA GLU A 39 -4.17 8.44 -16.82
C GLU A 39 -2.72 8.04 -16.48
N ALA A 40 -1.91 8.94 -15.90
CA ALA A 40 -0.56 8.62 -15.42
C ALA A 40 -0.53 7.51 -14.35
N GLY A 41 -1.69 7.18 -13.74
CA GLY A 41 -1.83 6.12 -12.75
C GLY A 41 -1.96 6.63 -11.31
N LYS A 42 -2.26 7.92 -11.11
CA LYS A 42 -2.45 8.52 -9.78
C LYS A 42 -3.55 7.81 -8.98
N SER A 43 -4.74 7.65 -9.56
CA SER A 43 -5.85 6.91 -8.91
C SER A 43 -5.52 5.44 -8.71
N THR A 44 -4.76 4.81 -9.62
CA THR A 44 -4.26 3.44 -9.45
C THR A 44 -3.31 3.33 -8.25
N ALA A 45 -2.41 4.29 -8.07
CA ALA A 45 -1.49 4.33 -6.93
C ALA A 45 -2.24 4.54 -5.60
N LEU A 46 -3.23 5.43 -5.57
CA LEU A 46 -4.10 5.60 -4.39
C LEU A 46 -4.84 4.30 -4.04
N SER A 47 -5.43 3.62 -5.02
CA SER A 47 -6.09 2.33 -4.78
C SER A 47 -5.09 1.26 -4.33
N ALA A 48 -3.86 1.26 -4.84
CA ALA A 48 -2.84 0.33 -4.37
C ALA A 48 -2.45 0.59 -2.90
N TYR A 49 -2.39 1.86 -2.49
CA TYR A 49 -2.16 2.21 -1.10
C TYR A 49 -3.31 1.72 -0.20
N LEU A 50 -4.57 1.93 -0.59
CA LEU A 50 -5.71 1.42 0.16
C LEU A 50 -5.70 -0.12 0.21
N ASP A 51 -5.38 -0.79 -0.89
CA ASP A 51 -5.27 -2.24 -0.95
C ASP A 51 -4.13 -2.77 -0.07
N LEU A 52 -3.01 -2.05 0.04
CA LEU A 52 -1.93 -2.38 0.96
C LEU A 52 -2.44 -2.39 2.41
N LEU A 53 -3.24 -1.39 2.80
CA LEU A 53 -3.75 -1.26 4.16
C LEU A 53 -4.87 -2.25 4.49
N PHE A 54 -5.81 -2.43 3.58
CA PHE A 54 -7.09 -3.11 3.85
C PHE A 54 -7.25 -4.49 3.20
N GLY A 55 -6.30 -4.90 2.36
CA GLY A 55 -6.47 -6.10 1.54
C GLY A 55 -6.73 -5.75 0.08
N ILE A 56 -6.20 -6.56 -0.84
CA ILE A 56 -6.60 -6.50 -2.25
C ILE A 56 -7.99 -7.14 -2.36
N GLU A 57 -8.97 -6.37 -2.83
CA GLU A 57 -10.37 -6.77 -2.94
C GLU A 57 -10.54 -8.12 -3.65
N GLU A 58 -11.56 -8.91 -3.29
CA GLU A 58 -11.77 -10.24 -3.88
C GLU A 58 -11.84 -10.17 -5.41
N ARG A 59 -12.56 -9.18 -5.93
CA ARG A 59 -12.72 -8.86 -7.35
C ARG A 59 -12.04 -7.53 -7.68
N SER A 60 -10.72 -7.52 -7.64
CA SER A 60 -9.95 -6.32 -7.96
C SER A 60 -10.01 -6.03 -9.46
N ARG A 61 -10.38 -4.80 -9.83
CA ARG A 61 -10.33 -4.30 -11.22
C ARG A 61 -8.92 -4.00 -11.73
N TYR A 62 -7.89 -4.20 -10.90
CA TYR A 62 -6.50 -3.85 -11.20
C TYR A 62 -5.67 -5.03 -11.70
N ASN A 63 -6.30 -6.12 -12.15
CA ASN A 63 -5.65 -7.30 -12.72
C ASN A 63 -5.49 -7.27 -14.25
N PHE A 64 -5.73 -6.13 -14.91
CA PHE A 64 -5.78 -6.07 -16.38
C PHE A 64 -4.43 -6.31 -17.08
N LEU A 65 -3.30 -6.10 -16.40
CA LEU A 65 -1.96 -6.44 -16.90
C LEU A 65 -1.34 -7.64 -16.18
N HIS A 66 -1.78 -7.90 -14.94
CA HIS A 66 -1.18 -8.88 -14.04
C HIS A 66 -2.30 -9.79 -13.52
N GLU A 67 -2.21 -11.08 -13.83
CA GLU A 67 -3.14 -12.09 -13.31
C GLU A 67 -3.18 -12.06 -11.78
N TYR A 68 -4.33 -12.42 -11.19
CA TYR A 68 -4.54 -12.33 -9.74
C TYR A 68 -3.41 -12.97 -8.92
N SER A 69 -2.96 -14.16 -9.28
CA SER A 69 -1.88 -14.88 -8.57
C SER A 69 -0.54 -14.13 -8.57
N SER A 70 -0.33 -13.23 -9.52
CA SER A 70 0.89 -12.43 -9.66
C SER A 70 0.79 -11.04 -9.02
N MET A 71 -0.42 -10.58 -8.68
CA MET A 71 -0.64 -9.25 -8.13
C MET A 71 0.09 -9.09 -6.79
N ARG A 72 0.86 -8.00 -6.69
CA ARG A 72 1.62 -7.67 -5.49
C ARG A 72 1.78 -6.17 -5.34
N ILE A 73 1.50 -5.68 -4.13
CA ILE A 73 1.80 -4.33 -3.68
C ILE A 73 2.72 -4.46 -2.47
N GLY A 74 3.55 -3.47 -2.20
CA GLY A 74 4.25 -3.41 -0.93
C GLY A 74 4.46 -1.99 -0.50
N GLY A 75 5.15 -1.82 0.62
CA GLY A 75 5.51 -0.51 1.10
C GLY A 75 6.34 -0.55 2.36
N ARG A 76 6.74 0.64 2.80
CA ARG A 76 7.30 0.86 4.13
C ARG A 76 6.36 1.77 4.89
N LEU A 77 5.84 1.25 6.00
CA LEU A 77 4.94 1.96 6.91
C LEU A 77 5.72 2.33 8.17
N GLU A 78 5.65 3.59 8.55
CA GLU A 78 6.25 4.12 9.77
C GLU A 78 5.15 4.30 10.82
N PHE A 79 5.39 3.71 11.99
CA PHE A 79 4.59 3.80 13.20
C PHE A 79 5.44 4.48 14.29
N GLU A 80 4.85 4.79 15.45
CA GLU A 80 5.55 5.56 16.49
C GLU A 80 6.85 4.89 16.95
N GLU A 81 6.86 3.57 17.07
CA GLU A 81 8.00 2.82 17.62
C GLU A 81 8.75 1.97 16.58
N GLN A 82 8.21 1.84 15.36
CA GLN A 82 8.76 0.92 14.38
C GLN A 82 8.49 1.31 12.93
N THR A 83 9.37 0.83 12.04
CA THR A 83 9.16 0.85 10.59
C THR A 83 8.95 -0.58 10.11
N LEU A 84 7.83 -0.84 9.44
CA LEU A 84 7.54 -2.15 8.85
C LEU A 84 7.64 -2.08 7.33
N ALA A 85 8.53 -2.90 6.77
CA ALA A 85 8.52 -3.22 5.36
C ALA A 85 7.57 -4.39 5.14
N VAL A 86 6.53 -4.17 4.33
CA VAL A 86 5.46 -5.14 4.11
C VAL A 86 5.21 -5.33 2.62
N SER A 87 4.74 -6.52 2.27
CA SER A 87 4.14 -6.79 0.96
C SER A 87 2.81 -7.51 1.10
N ARG A 88 1.92 -7.24 0.16
CA ARG A 88 0.61 -7.85 0.09
C ARG A 88 0.42 -8.51 -1.28
N THR A 89 0.04 -9.78 -1.26
CA THR A 89 -0.37 -10.52 -2.46
C THR A 89 -1.89 -10.61 -2.54
N LYS A 90 -2.43 -10.90 -3.72
CA LYS A 90 -3.85 -11.20 -3.86
C LYS A 90 -4.12 -12.60 -3.31
N SER A 91 -4.73 -12.67 -2.13
CA SER A 91 -5.14 -13.93 -1.49
C SER A 91 -6.36 -13.68 -0.60
N ARG A 92 -7.12 -14.73 -0.28
CA ARG A 92 -8.23 -14.68 0.70
C ARG A 92 -7.75 -14.69 2.15
N ALA A 93 -6.55 -15.22 2.41
CA ALA A 93 -5.95 -15.32 3.73
C ALA A 93 -4.42 -15.22 3.63
N ASN A 94 -3.75 -14.86 4.73
CA ASN A 94 -2.30 -14.74 4.82
C ASN A 94 -1.70 -13.91 3.67
N SER A 95 -2.38 -12.81 3.34
CA SER A 95 -2.03 -12.00 2.18
C SER A 95 -0.89 -11.03 2.45
N LEU A 96 -0.70 -10.67 3.72
CA LEU A 96 0.33 -9.75 4.19
C LEU A 96 1.60 -10.51 4.59
N HIS A 97 2.75 -9.98 4.21
CA HIS A 97 4.06 -10.57 4.45
C HIS A 97 5.06 -9.49 4.90
N ASP A 98 6.07 -9.89 5.67
CA ASP A 98 7.20 -9.06 6.07
C ASP A 98 8.25 -8.91 4.95
N ALA A 99 9.39 -8.29 5.28
CA ALA A 99 10.49 -8.06 4.35
C ALA A 99 11.16 -9.35 3.86
N GLU A 100 11.14 -10.39 4.68
CA GLU A 100 11.68 -11.72 4.38
C GLU A 100 10.67 -12.60 3.62
N GLY A 101 9.45 -12.10 3.39
CA GLY A 101 8.37 -12.82 2.72
C GLY A 101 7.65 -13.81 3.62
N ARG A 102 7.79 -13.72 4.94
CA ARG A 102 7.05 -14.54 5.91
C ARG A 102 5.67 -13.92 6.15
N PRO A 103 4.61 -14.74 6.35
CA PRO A 103 3.28 -14.22 6.65
C PRO A 103 3.28 -13.33 7.88
N LEU A 104 2.60 -12.20 7.78
CA LEU A 104 2.39 -11.24 8.87
C LEU A 104 0.90 -11.19 9.21
N SER A 105 0.58 -11.07 10.50
CA SER A 105 -0.82 -10.88 10.93
C SER A 105 -1.36 -9.55 10.43
N GLU A 106 -2.61 -9.51 9.97
CA GLU A 106 -3.30 -8.28 9.57
C GLU A 106 -3.36 -7.24 10.72
N ILE A 107 -3.28 -7.71 11.98
CA ILE A 107 -3.22 -6.86 13.18
C ILE A 107 -2.03 -5.89 13.14
N ALA A 108 -0.93 -6.27 12.48
CA ALA A 108 0.26 -5.43 12.36
C ALA A 108 -0.02 -4.09 11.63
N ILE A 109 -1.06 -4.02 10.80
CA ILE A 109 -1.52 -2.78 10.17
C ILE A 109 -2.81 -2.30 10.84
N SER A 110 -3.79 -3.18 11.05
CA SER A 110 -5.14 -2.77 11.47
C SER A 110 -5.19 -2.14 12.86
N ALA A 111 -4.28 -2.50 13.77
CA ALA A 111 -4.16 -1.86 15.09
C ALA A 111 -3.89 -0.35 14.98
N HIS A 112 -3.26 0.10 13.89
CA HIS A 112 -2.95 1.51 13.65
C HIS A 112 -4.00 2.26 12.83
N LEU A 113 -5.07 1.57 12.40
CA LEU A 113 -6.19 2.16 11.65
C LEU A 113 -7.35 2.59 12.56
N VAL A 114 -7.25 2.37 13.88
CA VAL A 114 -8.25 2.81 14.89
C VAL A 114 -9.67 2.33 14.54
N GLY A 115 -9.80 1.13 13.98
CA GLY A 115 -11.08 0.55 13.59
C GLY A 115 -11.74 1.17 12.35
N LEU A 116 -11.05 2.07 11.62
CA LEU A 116 -11.57 2.63 10.38
C LEU A 116 -11.75 1.55 9.32
N SER A 117 -12.88 1.62 8.61
CA SER A 117 -13.07 0.88 7.37
C SER A 117 -12.32 1.55 6.22
N ARG A 118 -12.15 0.81 5.12
CA ARG A 118 -11.58 1.35 3.87
C ARG A 118 -12.34 2.60 3.41
N ASP A 119 -13.67 2.54 3.41
CA ASP A 119 -14.51 3.64 2.94
C ASP A 119 -14.32 4.89 3.82
N ALA A 120 -14.39 4.73 5.14
CA ALA A 120 -14.18 5.81 6.09
C ALA A 120 -12.77 6.43 5.95
N TYR A 121 -11.75 5.59 5.76
CA TYR A 121 -10.37 6.03 5.56
C TYR A 121 -10.19 6.80 4.25
N SER A 122 -10.88 6.39 3.18
CA SER A 122 -10.78 7.03 1.85
C SER A 122 -11.49 8.38 1.75
N SER A 123 -12.40 8.67 2.67
CA SER A 123 -13.19 9.92 2.70
C SER A 123 -12.61 11.00 3.63
N MET A 124 -11.55 10.69 4.39
CA MET A 124 -10.81 11.68 5.20
C MET A 124 -9.86 12.49 4.33
#